data_AF-A0A6L4Y5E1-F1
#
_entry.id   AF-A0A6L4Y5E1-F1
#
_cell.length_a   1.000
_cell.length_b   1.000
_cell.length_c   1.000
_cell.angle_alpha   90.00
_cell.angle_beta   90.00
_cell.angle_gamma   90.00
#
_symmetry.space_group_name_H-M   'P 1'
#
loop_
_entity.id
_entity.type
_entity.pdbx_description
1 polymer ?
#
loop_
_entity_poly.entity_id
_entity_poly.type
_entity_poly.pdbx_seq_one_letter_code
_entity_poly.pdbx_strand_id
1 'polypeptide(L)' 'MTSLNNIAKKIEKGEGTLGKLVTDETLYTETKGTLKKVNKAAGGLQEQTPVTVLGTVLGTVLR' A
#
# COMPACT_ATOMS: atom_id res chain seq x y z
N MET A 1 12.20 25.59 -15.34
CA MET A 1 11.12 24.58 -15.22
C MET A 1 11.20 23.47 -16.29
N THR A 2 12.40 23.13 -16.77
CA THR A 2 12.57 22.21 -17.92
C THR A 2 12.70 20.74 -17.51
N SER A 3 13.18 20.48 -16.29
CA SER A 3 13.48 19.13 -15.81
C SER A 3 12.23 18.27 -15.62
N LEU A 4 11.15 18.81 -15.04
CA LEU A 4 9.88 18.09 -14.90
C LEU A 4 9.26 17.74 -16.26
N ASN A 5 9.29 18.68 -17.21
CA ASN A 5 8.78 18.46 -18.57
C ASN A 5 9.54 17.34 -19.29
N ASN A 6 10.86 17.27 -19.12
CA ASN A 6 11.65 16.18 -19.70
C ASN A 6 11.38 14.83 -19.05
N ILE A 7 11.13 14.79 -17.73
CA ILE A 7 10.75 13.56 -17.03
C ILE A 7 9.36 13.10 -17.48
N ALA A 8 8.39 14.01 -17.58
CA ALA A 8 7.05 13.71 -18.08
C ALA A 8 7.08 13.16 -19.52
N LYS A 9 7.85 13.77 -20.41
CA LYS A 9 8.03 13.29 -21.79
C LYS A 9 8.67 11.91 -21.88
N LYS A 10 9.61 11.59 -20.98
CA LYS A 10 10.23 10.25 -20.92
C LYS A 10 9.23 9.20 -20.44
N ILE A 11 8.38 9.55 -19.48
CA ILE A 11 7.31 8.68 -18.99
C ILE A 11 6.27 8.44 -20.10
N GLU A 12 5.81 9.48 -20.81
CA GLU A 12 4.90 9.35 -21.95
C GLU A 12 5.45 8.46 -23.07
N LYS A 13 6.78 8.50 -23.29
CA LYS A 13 7.46 7.65 -24.28
C LYS A 13 7.73 6.22 -23.80
N GLY A 14 7.38 5.88 -22.56
CA GLY A 14 7.68 4.56 -21.99
C GLY A 14 9.16 4.34 -21.68
N GLU A 15 9.98 5.40 -21.65
CA GLU A 15 11.42 5.31 -21.41
C GLU A 15 11.74 5.21 -19.91
N GLY A 16 12.63 4.29 -19.55
CA GLY A 16 13.04 4.04 -18.16
C GLY A 16 12.02 3.20 -17.37
N THR A 17 12.34 2.89 -16.12
CA THR A 17 11.54 1.95 -15.30
C THR A 17 10.12 2.46 -15.06
N LEU A 18 9.94 3.77 -14.86
CA LEU A 18 8.62 4.38 -14.67
C LEU A 18 7.81 4.44 -15.97
N GLY A 19 8.46 4.71 -17.10
CA GLY A 19 7.80 4.66 -18.40
C GLY A 19 7.33 3.25 -18.75
N LYS A 20 8.19 2.24 -18.53
CA LYS A 20 7.82 0.83 -18.72
C LYS A 20 6.66 0.40 -17.83
N LEU A 21 6.63 0.85 -16.57
CA LEU A 21 5.51 0.57 -15.66
C LEU A 21 4.21 1.26 -16.13
N VAL A 22 4.28 2.51 -16.60
CA VAL A 22 3.11 3.30 -17.04
C VAL A 22 2.53 2.84 -18.37
N THR A 23 3.37 2.39 -19.31
CA THR A 23 2.92 1.90 -20.61
C THR A 23 2.27 0.52 -20.51
N ASP A 24 2.63 -0.28 -19.52
CA ASP A 24 1.98 -1.56 -19.26
C ASP A 24 0.61 -1.32 -18.60
N GLU A 25 -0.48 -1.64 -19.29
CA GLU A 25 -1.87 -1.64 -18.76
C GLU A 25 -2.00 -2.40 -17.42
N THR A 26 -1.00 -3.24 -17.15
CA THR A 26 -0.70 -3.93 -15.91
C THR A 26 -0.67 -3.01 -14.68
N LEU A 27 -0.25 -1.74 -14.78
CA LEU A 27 -0.18 -0.83 -13.62
C LEU A 27 -1.53 -0.60 -12.95
N TYR A 28 -2.61 -0.48 -13.74
CA TYR A 28 -3.95 -0.29 -13.21
C TYR A 28 -4.39 -1.53 -12.40
N THR A 29 -4.10 -2.71 -12.95
CA THR A 29 -4.40 -4.00 -12.34
C THR A 29 -3.56 -4.26 -11.09
N GLU A 30 -2.26 -3.97 -11.16
CA GLU A 30 -1.28 -4.06 -10.05
C GLU A 30 -1.62 -3.09 -8.92
N THR A 31 -1.95 -1.85 -9.25
CA THR A 31 -2.33 -0.82 -8.26
C THR A 31 -3.61 -1.23 -7.54
N LYS A 32 -4.63 -1.67 -8.29
CA LYS A 32 -5.88 -2.19 -7.71
C LYS A 32 -5.60 -3.39 -6.81
N GLY A 33 -4.74 -4.32 -7.24
CA GLY A 33 -4.32 -5.48 -6.44
C GLY A 33 -3.59 -5.08 -5.15
N THR A 34 -2.69 -4.12 -5.24
CA THR A 34 -1.90 -3.59 -4.12
C THR A 34 -2.80 -2.89 -3.10
N LEU A 35 -3.68 -1.98 -3.55
CA LEU A 35 -4.66 -1.32 -2.69
C LEU A 35 -5.58 -2.33 -2.00
N LYS A 36 -5.99 -3.39 -2.70
CA LYS A 36 -6.81 -4.46 -2.12
C LYS A 36 -6.05 -5.23 -1.01
N LYS A 37 -4.76 -5.49 -1.21
CA LYS A 37 -3.89 -6.12 -0.20
C LYS A 37 -3.65 -5.20 1.00
N VAL A 38 -3.41 -3.91 0.77
CA VAL A 38 -3.25 -2.89 1.82
C VAL A 38 -4.52 -2.76 2.65
N ASN A 39 -5.70 -2.67 2.01
CA ASN A 39 -6.97 -2.62 2.73
C ASN A 39 -7.22 -3.91 3.53
N LYS A 40 -6.86 -5.08 3.00
CA LYS A 40 -6.93 -6.33 3.75
C LYS A 40 -5.96 -6.38 4.92
N ALA A 41 -4.74 -5.85 4.77
CA ALA A 41 -3.80 -5.76 5.87
C ALA A 41 -4.32 -4.79 6.94
N ALA A 42 -4.74 -3.58 6.55
CA ALA A 42 -5.30 -2.57 7.45
C ALA A 42 -6.61 -3.02 8.12
N GLY A 43 -7.44 -3.81 7.42
CA GLY A 43 -8.65 -4.42 7.98
C GLY A 43 -8.35 -5.62 8.87
N GLY A 44 -7.37 -6.45 8.51
CA GLY A 44 -6.93 -7.59 9.31
C GLY A 44 -6.23 -7.18 10.62
N LEU A 45 -5.59 -6.01 10.64
CA LEU A 45 -5.09 -5.39 11.87
C LEU A 45 -6.21 -5.00 12.85
N GLN A 46 -7.45 -4.84 12.38
CA GLN A 46 -8.61 -4.53 13.22
C GLN A 46 -9.35 -5.77 13.71
N GLU A 47 -9.17 -6.94 13.08
CA GLU A 47 -10.04 -8.09 13.33
C GLU A 47 -9.68 -8.92 14.57
N GLN A 48 -8.45 -8.86 15.09
CA GLN A 48 -8.09 -9.70 16.24
C GLN A 48 -7.03 -9.03 17.13
N THR A 49 -7.42 -8.01 17.90
CA THR A 49 -6.94 -7.95 19.29
C THR A 49 -8.03 -8.55 20.15
N PRO A 50 -7.89 -9.81 20.61
CA PRO A 50 -8.86 -10.38 21.52
C PRO A 50 -8.98 -9.43 22.71
N VAL A 51 -10.20 -8.99 23.04
CA VAL A 51 -10.50 -8.27 24.29
C VAL A 51 -9.97 -9.00 25.53
N THR A 52 -9.64 -10.28 25.39
CA THR A 52 -8.88 -11.12 26.33
C THR A 52 -7.56 -10.49 26.80
N VAL A 53 -6.82 -9.75 25.95
CA VAL A 53 -5.55 -9.12 26.34
C VAL A 53 -5.76 -7.98 27.35
N LEU A 54 -6.90 -7.28 27.28
CA LEU A 54 -7.26 -6.29 28.31
C LEU A 54 -7.56 -6.96 29.65
N GLY A 55 -8.20 -8.13 29.64
CA GLY A 55 -8.51 -8.90 30.84
C GLY A 55 -7.28 -9.47 31.55
N THR A 56 -6.28 -9.96 30.81
CA THR A 56 -5.05 -10.51 31.41
C THR A 56 -4.20 -9.44 32.08
N VAL A 57 -4.02 -8.28 31.44
CA VAL A 57 -3.20 -7.19 32.00
C VAL A 57 -3.84 -6.65 33.28
N LEU A 58 -5.16 -6.39 33.28
CA LEU A 58 -5.88 -5.94 34.48
C LEU A 58 -5.83 -6.99 35.59
N GLY A 59 -5.99 -8.27 35.27
CA GLY A 59 -5.92 -9.36 36.24
C GLY A 59 -4.52 -9.57 36.84
N THR A 60 -3.45 -9.28 36.08
CA THR A 60 -2.07 -9.37 36.59
C THR A 60 -1.65 -8.21 37.49
N VAL A 61 -2.25 -7.02 37.31
CA VAL A 61 -1.93 -5.83 38.12
C VAL A 61 -2.74 -5.79 39.41
N LEU A 62 -3.93 -6.39 39.43
CA LEU A 62 -4.83 -6.43 40.58
C LEU A 62 -4.67 -7.71 41.45
N ARG A 63 -3.73 -8.60 41.12
CA ARG A 63 -3.43 -9.82 41.88
C ARG A 63 -2.21 -9.66 42.79
#